data_AF-A0A814Q9J6-F1
#
_entry.id   AF-A0A814Q9J6-F1
#
_cell.length_a   1.000
_cell.length_b   1.000
_cell.length_c   1.000
_cell.angle_alpha   90.00
_cell.angle_beta   90.00
_cell.angle_gamma   90.00
#
_symmetry.space_group_name_H-M   'P 1'
#
loop_
_entity.id
_entity.type
_entity.pdbx_description
1 polymer ?
#
loop_
_entity_poly.entity_id
_entity_poly.type
_entity_poly.pdbx_seq_one_letter_code
_entity_poly.pdbx_strand_id
1 'polypeptide(L)'
;MTEKNIRRFQTALLLITNPIRARIPSILSSVIPYVERNLYVIFQNPNIHLTASSEKLFHDSDQQKQRIRPMLHAIYKQLTATKYPSVDILLHNVDSTIKSTNPLRLPRQCQVVFADCLASPGLYNYCRDHFCQLDQDFEIRTIDEKETKEDQSIDNSSIPDNDLFNNKPTSQYNRGVLGGTFDRLHNGHKLLLTESALLCDEKIVVGITDGIMIQNKVLAEVLEPIADRMSNVRSFIDLIRPSIHVHCEPIEDPCGPSATMADLNCIIVSEETKLGAVQVNKERKENGLSQLSVHVVQTIPASDDNHDGDDKLSSTSLRREMLSILLKPPLKSAELNRPYIIGLTGGIGSGKSSIARRIEKLGAGIVDCDKLGHETYKVDTDVYKKLIETFGEEIINSADRSIDRKVLGKKVFQSPDELKKLTDIVWPAILNLAQERIENLFKEGKNVIILDAAVLLEAKWTVAANEIWIASIPQKEAIRRVMERDHISSDEAKRRLNAQMSNQERFPYANVLLCTYWAESVTQKQVEHAWHLLLKRINVSSV
;
A
#
# COMPACT_ATOMS: atom_id res chain seq x y z
N MET A 1 -2.89 25.86 -29.47
CA MET A 1 -1.46 25.60 -29.77
C MET A 1 -1.26 24.11 -29.66
N THR A 2 -0.83 23.49 -30.74
CA THR A 2 -0.59 22.06 -30.88
C THR A 2 0.37 21.57 -29.81
N GLU A 3 0.03 20.47 -29.11
CA GLU A 3 0.97 19.70 -28.31
C GLU A 3 2.18 19.38 -29.19
N LYS A 4 3.29 20.10 -28.98
CA LYS A 4 4.58 19.64 -29.51
C LYS A 4 4.77 18.24 -28.93
N ASN A 5 5.07 17.26 -29.78
CA ASN A 5 5.54 15.93 -29.35
C ASN A 5 6.82 16.13 -28.52
N ILE A 6 6.66 16.35 -27.21
CA ILE A 6 7.76 16.47 -26.27
C ILE A 6 8.32 15.07 -26.10
N ARG A 7 9.59 14.87 -26.49
CA ARG A 7 10.30 13.60 -26.25
C ARG A 7 10.35 13.33 -24.75
N ARG A 8 9.72 12.25 -24.31
CA ARG A 8 9.72 11.78 -22.92
C ARG A 8 10.73 10.64 -22.73
N PHE A 9 11.29 10.57 -21.53
CA PHE A 9 12.30 9.59 -21.12
C PHE A 9 11.75 8.74 -19.96
N GLN A 10 12.08 7.45 -19.93
CA GLN A 10 11.63 6.58 -18.85
C GLN A 10 12.29 6.93 -17.52
N THR A 11 13.57 7.27 -17.54
CA THR A 11 14.36 7.55 -16.33
C THR A 11 15.40 8.61 -16.64
N ALA A 12 15.58 9.54 -15.69
CA ALA A 12 16.47 10.68 -15.82
C ALA A 12 17.30 10.90 -14.56
N LEU A 13 18.45 11.53 -14.74
CA LEU A 13 19.27 12.07 -13.66
C LEU A 13 19.13 13.60 -13.64
N LEU A 14 18.84 14.19 -12.49
CA LEU A 14 18.87 15.62 -12.26
C LEU A 14 20.07 15.96 -11.37
N LEU A 15 20.99 16.72 -11.93
CA LEU A 15 22.19 17.21 -11.27
C LEU A 15 21.99 18.67 -10.88
N ILE A 16 21.96 18.93 -9.57
CA ILE A 16 21.78 20.28 -9.02
C ILE A 16 23.12 20.76 -8.47
N THR A 17 23.77 21.69 -9.18
CA THR A 17 25.07 22.26 -8.84
C THR A 17 25.00 23.43 -7.87
N ASN A 18 23.91 24.20 -7.86
CA ASN A 18 23.74 25.31 -6.93
C ASN A 18 22.42 25.18 -6.14
N PRO A 19 22.47 24.44 -5.02
CA PRO A 19 21.27 23.90 -4.41
C PRO A 19 20.63 24.96 -3.48
N ILE A 20 19.71 25.74 -4.05
CA ILE A 20 18.94 26.80 -3.37
C ILE A 20 17.47 26.36 -3.30
N ARG A 21 16.90 26.30 -2.09
CA ARG A 21 15.51 25.85 -1.84
C ARG A 21 14.50 26.58 -2.73
N ALA A 22 14.63 27.90 -2.89
CA ALA A 22 13.72 28.71 -3.71
C ALA A 22 13.76 28.38 -5.22
N ARG A 23 14.83 27.76 -5.73
CA ARG A 23 14.97 27.37 -7.14
C ARG A 23 14.36 26.00 -7.45
N ILE A 24 14.20 25.14 -6.45
CA ILE A 24 13.67 23.77 -6.62
C ILE A 24 12.35 23.75 -7.42
N PRO A 25 11.37 24.64 -7.16
CA PRO A 25 10.14 24.69 -7.94
C PRO A 25 10.32 24.88 -9.45
N SER A 26 11.16 25.83 -9.84
CA SER A 26 11.44 26.13 -11.24
C SER A 26 12.23 25.01 -11.93
N ILE A 27 13.24 24.47 -11.22
CA ILE A 27 14.04 23.32 -11.68
C ILE A 27 13.14 22.12 -11.98
N LEU A 28 12.31 21.72 -11.01
CA LEU A 28 11.46 20.53 -11.17
C LEU A 28 10.38 20.73 -12.24
N SER A 29 9.78 21.92 -12.33
CA SER A 29 8.81 22.25 -13.40
C SER A 29 9.41 22.12 -14.81
N SER A 30 10.71 22.34 -14.95
CA SER A 30 11.44 22.18 -16.21
C SER A 30 11.80 20.73 -16.55
N VAL A 31 11.75 19.82 -15.57
CA VAL A 31 12.17 18.41 -15.71
C VAL A 31 10.97 17.47 -15.80
N ILE A 32 9.96 17.67 -14.94
CA ILE A 32 8.80 16.78 -14.78
C ILE A 32 8.11 16.42 -16.12
N PRO A 33 7.86 17.37 -17.06
CA PRO A 33 7.16 17.06 -18.32
C PRO A 33 7.88 16.05 -19.23
N TYR A 34 9.18 15.81 -18.99
CA TYR A 34 10.05 14.99 -19.84
C TYR A 34 10.31 13.60 -19.27
N VAL A 35 9.88 13.26 -18.06
CA VAL A 35 10.31 12.02 -17.38
C VAL A 35 9.12 11.22 -16.85
N GLU A 36 9.02 9.95 -17.24
CA GLU A 36 7.81 9.14 -17.06
C GLU A 36 7.82 8.18 -15.87
N ARG A 37 8.97 7.69 -15.41
CA ARG A 37 9.00 6.69 -14.31
C ARG A 37 9.84 7.09 -13.11
N ASN A 38 11.11 7.44 -13.31
CA ASN A 38 12.01 7.70 -12.18
C ASN A 38 12.91 8.90 -12.42
N LEU A 39 13.02 9.75 -11.40
CA LEU A 39 13.97 10.84 -11.35
C LEU A 39 14.99 10.59 -10.24
N TYR A 40 16.24 10.37 -10.61
CA TYR A 40 17.35 10.40 -9.66
C TYR A 40 17.79 11.84 -9.47
N VAL A 41 17.91 12.31 -8.23
CA VAL A 41 18.41 13.67 -7.94
C VAL A 41 19.73 13.56 -7.22
N ILE A 42 20.75 14.27 -7.69
CA ILE A 42 22.03 14.39 -7.01
C ILE A 42 22.39 15.85 -6.82
N PHE A 43 22.85 16.19 -5.62
CA PHE A 43 23.42 17.49 -5.32
C PHE A 43 24.92 17.46 -5.59
N GLN A 44 25.40 18.43 -6.36
CA GLN A 44 26.78 18.57 -6.77
C GLN A 44 27.34 19.92 -6.33
N ASN A 45 28.66 19.99 -6.12
CA ASN A 45 29.34 21.22 -5.73
C ASN A 45 29.46 22.20 -6.91
N PRO A 46 29.17 23.50 -6.73
CA PRO A 46 29.36 24.51 -7.77
C PRO A 46 30.85 24.75 -8.13
N ASN A 47 31.79 24.43 -7.23
CA ASN A 47 33.24 24.66 -7.39
C ASN A 47 33.99 23.49 -8.04
N ILE A 48 33.30 22.43 -8.48
CA ILE A 48 33.94 21.46 -9.36
C ILE A 48 34.11 22.16 -10.70
N HIS A 49 35.29 22.74 -10.92
CA HIS A 49 35.80 22.84 -12.27
C HIS A 49 35.70 21.42 -12.82
N LEU A 50 34.83 21.21 -13.82
CA LEU A 50 34.55 19.92 -14.44
C LEU A 50 35.77 19.37 -15.22
N THR A 51 36.97 19.74 -14.79
CA THR A 51 38.29 19.39 -15.28
C THR A 51 39.07 18.76 -14.12
N ALA A 52 39.23 17.44 -14.20
CA ALA A 52 40.16 16.48 -13.57
C ALA A 52 41.06 16.78 -12.34
N SER A 53 41.09 17.94 -11.70
CA SER A 53 41.95 18.20 -10.53
C SER A 53 41.11 18.44 -9.29
N SER A 54 41.14 17.45 -8.39
CA SER A 54 40.47 17.39 -7.11
C SER A 54 40.96 18.47 -6.13
N GLU A 55 40.08 19.40 -5.76
CA GLU A 55 40.18 20.09 -4.47
C GLU A 55 38.97 19.74 -3.61
N LYS A 56 39.22 19.59 -2.30
CA LYS A 56 38.25 19.09 -1.32
C LYS A 56 37.04 20.01 -1.24
N LEU A 57 35.86 19.38 -1.36
CA LEU A 57 34.56 19.99 -1.54
C LEU A 57 34.25 21.16 -0.59
N PHE A 58 34.37 20.93 0.72
CA PHE A 58 34.10 21.86 1.80
C PHE A 58 34.85 21.30 3.04
N HIS A 59 35.31 22.14 3.94
CA HIS A 59 36.06 21.68 5.13
C HIS A 59 35.17 20.97 6.18
N ASP A 60 33.84 20.98 6.02
CA ASP A 60 32.89 20.52 7.03
C ASP A 60 31.65 19.82 6.41
N SER A 61 31.49 18.52 6.69
CA SER A 61 30.34 17.69 6.29
C SER A 61 29.01 18.18 6.87
N ASP A 62 29.05 18.91 7.98
CA ASP A 62 27.87 19.24 8.78
C ASP A 62 27.10 20.38 8.12
N GLN A 63 27.81 21.39 7.61
CA GLN A 63 27.22 22.49 6.85
C GLN A 63 26.54 22.03 5.56
N GLN A 64 27.08 20.99 4.90
CA GLN A 64 26.47 20.42 3.69
C GLN A 64 25.12 19.76 3.99
N LYS A 65 25.06 18.93 5.03
CA LYS A 65 23.82 18.27 5.44
C LYS A 65 22.75 19.27 5.83
N GLN A 66 23.11 20.34 6.54
CA GLN A 66 22.20 21.42 6.90
C GLN A 66 21.63 22.14 5.67
N ARG A 67 22.44 22.34 4.62
CA ARG A 67 21.98 22.94 3.36
C ARG A 67 21.07 22.02 2.55
N ILE A 68 21.38 20.73 2.48
CA ILE A 68 20.64 19.73 1.69
C ILE A 68 19.23 19.48 2.25
N ARG A 69 19.11 19.43 3.58
CA ARG A 69 17.87 19.00 4.24
C ARG A 69 16.61 19.78 3.82
N PRO A 70 16.57 21.13 3.80
CA PRO A 70 15.39 21.87 3.35
C PRO A 70 14.98 21.57 1.89
N MET A 71 15.94 21.17 1.04
CA MET A 71 15.67 20.82 -0.36
C MET A 71 15.08 19.42 -0.50
N LEU A 72 15.46 18.46 0.35
CA LEU A 72 14.81 17.15 0.38
C LEU A 72 13.29 17.32 0.51
N HIS A 73 12.89 18.10 1.52
CA HIS A 73 11.48 18.37 1.77
C HIS A 73 10.81 19.07 0.58
N ALA A 74 11.45 20.11 0.01
CA ALA A 74 10.91 20.83 -1.16
C ALA A 74 10.70 19.90 -2.37
N ILE A 75 11.68 19.05 -2.68
CA ILE A 75 11.62 18.11 -3.81
C ILE A 75 10.50 17.08 -3.60
N TYR A 76 10.49 16.37 -2.47
CA TYR A 76 9.48 15.35 -2.23
C TYR A 76 8.07 15.95 -2.13
N LYS A 77 7.90 17.14 -1.53
CA LYS A 77 6.61 17.83 -1.43
C LYS A 77 6.06 18.18 -2.81
N GLN A 78 6.85 18.83 -3.65
CA GLN A 78 6.40 19.25 -4.98
C GLN A 78 6.11 18.06 -5.88
N LEU A 79 6.98 17.05 -5.90
CA LEU A 79 6.77 15.87 -6.74
C LEU A 79 5.54 15.07 -6.31
N THR A 80 5.27 15.00 -5.01
CA THR A 80 4.03 14.40 -4.50
C THR A 80 2.79 15.19 -4.94
N ALA A 81 2.82 16.52 -4.86
CA ALA A 81 1.70 17.37 -5.31
C ALA A 81 1.39 17.18 -6.81
N THR A 82 2.42 16.95 -7.63
CA THR A 82 2.26 16.67 -9.07
C THR A 82 1.92 15.21 -9.40
N LYS A 83 1.68 14.35 -8.40
CA LYS A 83 1.50 12.89 -8.57
C LYS A 83 2.66 12.24 -9.37
N TYR A 84 3.86 12.78 -9.19
CA TYR A 84 5.03 12.31 -9.90
C TYR A 84 5.42 10.90 -9.41
N PRO A 85 5.71 9.95 -10.32
CA PRO A 85 5.69 8.52 -10.01
C PRO A 85 6.76 8.09 -9.01
N SER A 86 8.01 8.55 -9.14
CA SER A 86 9.07 8.16 -8.22
C SER A 86 10.29 9.09 -8.33
N VAL A 87 10.80 9.50 -7.17
CA VAL A 87 12.06 10.23 -7.03
C VAL A 87 12.94 9.55 -6.00
N ASP A 88 14.25 9.50 -6.26
CA ASP A 88 15.26 9.01 -5.33
C ASP A 88 16.37 10.06 -5.24
N ILE A 89 16.62 10.59 -4.03
CA ILE A 89 17.64 11.61 -3.80
C ILE A 89 18.92 10.93 -3.30
N LEU A 90 19.98 11.05 -4.08
CA LEU A 90 21.26 10.39 -3.92
C LEU A 90 22.20 11.25 -3.05
N LEU A 91 22.63 10.72 -1.90
CA LEU A 91 23.46 11.39 -0.88
C LEU A 91 24.94 10.97 -0.90
N HIS A 92 25.42 10.33 -1.97
CA HIS A 92 26.80 9.84 -2.12
C HIS A 92 27.89 10.88 -1.86
N ASN A 93 27.61 12.14 -2.16
CA ASN A 93 28.58 13.23 -2.07
C ASN A 93 28.60 13.91 -0.69
N VAL A 94 27.79 13.44 0.26
CA VAL A 94 27.71 13.99 1.63
C VAL A 94 28.84 13.47 2.51
N ASP A 95 29.43 12.32 2.18
CA ASP A 95 30.51 11.72 2.95
C ASP A 95 31.87 12.26 2.51
N SER A 96 32.45 13.13 3.33
CA SER A 96 33.78 13.72 3.09
C SER A 96 34.93 12.71 3.17
N THR A 97 34.68 11.52 3.75
CA THR A 97 35.67 10.45 3.99
C THR A 97 35.76 9.44 2.85
N ILE A 98 34.76 9.38 1.97
CA ILE A 98 34.73 8.42 0.87
C ILE A 98 35.38 9.06 -0.35
N LYS A 99 36.62 8.63 -0.64
CA LYS A 99 37.19 8.79 -1.98
C LYS A 99 36.43 7.86 -2.91
N SER A 100 35.22 8.26 -3.35
CA SER A 100 34.41 7.47 -4.26
C SER A 100 35.11 7.43 -5.62
N THR A 101 36.00 6.46 -5.78
CA THR A 101 36.68 6.16 -7.05
C THR A 101 35.86 5.21 -7.91
N ASN A 102 34.81 4.60 -7.34
CA ASN A 102 33.89 3.74 -8.07
C ASN A 102 32.68 4.55 -8.57
N PRO A 103 32.30 4.42 -9.84
CA PRO A 103 31.10 5.07 -10.35
C PRO A 103 29.85 4.51 -9.68
N LEU A 104 28.91 5.39 -9.36
CA LEU A 104 27.63 5.03 -8.78
C LEU A 104 26.83 4.16 -9.74
N ARG A 105 26.31 3.05 -9.21
CA ARG A 105 25.42 2.16 -9.94
C ARG A 105 23.96 2.58 -9.74
N LEU A 106 23.34 3.17 -10.76
CA LEU A 106 21.91 3.46 -10.74
C LEU A 106 21.11 2.18 -11.02
N PRO A 107 19.95 1.94 -10.36
CA PRO A 107 19.13 0.75 -10.59
C PRO A 107 18.55 0.66 -12.00
N ARG A 108 18.36 1.79 -12.67
CA ARG A 108 17.77 1.89 -14.00
C ARG A 108 18.66 2.72 -14.92
N GLN A 109 18.67 2.36 -16.20
CA GLN A 109 19.42 3.10 -17.21
C GLN A 109 18.82 4.51 -17.40
N CYS A 110 19.69 5.52 -17.42
CA CYS A 110 19.34 6.92 -17.64
C CYS A 110 19.68 7.33 -19.07
N GLN A 111 18.68 7.84 -19.78
CA GLN A 111 18.82 8.30 -21.18
C GLN A 111 19.13 9.80 -21.29
N VAL A 112 18.87 10.54 -20.20
CA VAL A 112 19.02 12.00 -20.15
C VAL A 112 19.52 12.44 -18.77
N VAL A 113 20.38 13.47 -18.78
CA VAL A 113 20.83 14.20 -17.62
C VAL A 113 20.32 15.64 -17.73
N PHE A 114 19.56 16.10 -16.73
CA PHE A 114 19.20 17.50 -16.56
C PHE A 114 20.19 18.16 -15.61
N ALA A 115 20.67 19.35 -15.96
CA ALA A 115 21.60 20.11 -15.11
C ALA A 115 21.22 21.58 -15.04
N ASP A 116 21.36 22.20 -13.87
CA ASP A 116 21.21 23.66 -13.67
C ASP A 116 22.46 24.46 -14.07
N CYS A 117 23.36 23.84 -14.85
CA CYS A 117 24.57 24.43 -15.41
C CYS A 117 24.69 24.12 -16.92
N LEU A 118 25.52 24.89 -17.62
CA LEU A 118 25.73 24.73 -19.05
C LEU A 118 26.40 23.38 -19.37
N ALA A 119 25.88 22.70 -20.40
CA ALA A 119 26.50 21.49 -20.93
C ALA A 119 27.94 21.79 -21.38
N SER A 120 28.89 20.96 -20.94
CA SER A 120 30.30 21.06 -21.29
C SER A 120 30.93 19.67 -21.42
N PRO A 121 32.06 19.51 -22.15
CA PRO A 121 32.78 18.25 -22.20
C PRO A 121 33.18 17.73 -20.82
N GLY A 122 33.48 18.65 -19.88
CA GLY A 122 33.76 18.32 -18.49
C GLY A 122 32.56 17.69 -17.77
N LEU A 123 31.36 18.27 -17.93
CA LEU A 123 30.13 17.71 -17.33
C LEU A 123 29.84 16.32 -17.89
N TYR A 124 30.01 16.16 -19.20
CA TYR A 124 29.82 14.88 -19.87
C TYR A 124 30.78 13.81 -19.34
N ASN A 125 32.07 14.13 -19.24
CA ASN A 125 33.07 13.23 -18.67
C ASN A 125 32.77 12.90 -17.20
N TYR A 126 32.44 13.91 -16.39
CA TYR A 126 32.03 13.70 -15.00
C TYR A 126 30.89 12.69 -14.89
N CYS A 127 29.81 12.91 -15.65
CA CYS A 127 28.67 12.01 -15.67
C CYS A 127 29.07 10.58 -16.07
N ARG A 128 29.81 10.42 -17.18
CA ARG A 128 30.28 9.11 -17.65
C ARG A 128 31.15 8.40 -16.61
N ASP A 129 32.03 9.13 -15.94
CA ASP A 129 33.02 8.56 -15.03
C ASP A 129 32.42 8.25 -13.64
N HIS A 130 31.28 8.86 -13.28
CA HIS A 130 30.66 8.73 -11.96
C HIS A 130 29.33 7.96 -11.94
N PHE A 131 28.75 7.57 -13.09
CA PHE A 131 27.48 6.82 -13.14
C PHE A 131 27.52 5.64 -14.12
N CYS A 132 27.43 4.40 -13.63
CA CYS A 132 27.55 3.16 -14.41
C CYS A 132 26.33 2.81 -15.31
N GLN A 133 25.29 3.64 -15.35
CA GLN A 133 24.00 3.35 -16.03
C GLN A 133 23.52 4.49 -16.91
N LEU A 134 24.39 5.44 -17.22
CA LEU A 134 24.10 6.35 -18.33
C LEU A 134 24.20 5.57 -19.64
N ASP A 135 23.25 5.80 -20.53
CA ASP A 135 23.32 5.27 -21.89
C ASP A 135 24.60 5.76 -22.60
N GLN A 136 25.15 5.01 -23.55
CA GLN A 136 26.37 5.42 -24.23
C GLN A 136 26.20 6.77 -24.94
N ASP A 137 24.99 7.03 -25.46
CA ASP A 137 24.61 8.25 -26.17
C ASP A 137 23.67 9.14 -25.33
N PHE A 138 23.85 9.18 -24.00
CA PHE A 138 23.00 10.00 -23.14
C PHE A 138 23.03 11.50 -23.51
N GLU A 139 21.88 12.16 -23.43
CA GLU A 139 21.74 13.59 -23.70
C GLU A 139 21.90 14.40 -22.41
N ILE A 140 22.57 15.56 -22.48
CA ILE A 140 22.56 16.56 -21.39
C ILE A 140 21.64 17.72 -21.78
N ARG A 141 20.65 18.01 -20.94
CA ARG A 141 19.76 19.17 -21.07
C ARG A 141 20.04 20.18 -19.98
N THR A 142 20.48 21.37 -20.38
CA THR A 142 20.59 22.51 -19.46
C THR A 142 19.20 23.05 -19.14
N ILE A 143 18.97 23.32 -17.86
CA ILE A 143 17.75 23.96 -17.37
C ILE A 143 17.91 25.46 -17.57
N ASP A 144 17.26 25.99 -18.61
CA ASP A 144 17.22 27.43 -18.90
C ASP A 144 16.25 28.11 -17.91
N GLU A 145 16.81 28.80 -16.92
CA GLU A 145 16.04 29.64 -16.00
C GLU A 145 15.59 30.92 -16.70
N LYS A 146 14.64 30.81 -17.64
CA LYS A 146 13.90 32.01 -18.06
C LYS A 146 13.04 32.43 -16.89
N GLU A 147 13.34 33.62 -16.34
CA GLU A 147 12.61 34.32 -15.29
C GLU A 147 11.12 33.97 -15.29
N THR A 148 10.72 33.08 -14.40
CA THR A 148 9.31 32.87 -14.08
C THR A 148 8.81 34.17 -13.48
N LYS A 149 8.01 34.91 -14.26
CA LYS A 149 7.19 36.01 -13.78
C LYS A 149 6.45 35.57 -12.52
N GLU A 150 6.44 36.45 -11.54
CA GLU A 150 5.68 36.36 -10.30
C GLU A 150 4.23 35.95 -10.57
N ASP A 151 3.91 34.66 -10.45
CA ASP A 151 2.54 34.23 -10.16
C ASP A 151 2.40 34.15 -8.64
N GLN A 152 1.99 35.30 -8.08
CA GLN A 152 1.52 35.44 -6.71
C GLN A 152 0.17 34.71 -6.56
N SER A 153 0.17 33.38 -6.39
CA SER A 153 -0.98 32.67 -5.80
C SER A 153 -0.65 31.25 -5.32
N ILE A 154 0.52 31.03 -4.72
CA ILE A 154 0.72 29.85 -3.85
C ILE A 154 0.96 30.40 -2.45
N ASP A 155 0.02 30.08 -1.57
CA ASP A 155 -0.02 30.48 -0.18
C ASP A 155 1.24 29.98 0.56
N ASN A 156 2.28 30.82 0.57
CA ASN A 156 3.54 30.60 1.27
C ASN A 156 3.44 30.94 2.77
N SER A 157 2.24 31.14 3.32
CA SER A 157 2.05 31.41 4.74
C SER A 157 1.90 30.11 5.55
N SER A 158 3.02 29.56 6.02
CA SER A 158 3.02 28.75 7.26
C SER A 158 4.39 28.33 7.80
N ILE A 159 5.52 28.73 7.20
CA ILE A 159 6.81 28.58 7.87
C ILE A 159 7.62 29.85 7.69
N PRO A 160 7.68 30.74 8.70
CA PRO A 160 8.60 31.86 8.68
C PRO A 160 10.03 31.31 8.56
N ASP A 161 10.82 31.88 7.65
CA ASP A 161 12.26 31.61 7.52
C ASP A 161 13.06 31.95 8.81
N ASN A 162 12.40 32.49 9.84
CA ASN A 162 13.02 32.99 11.06
C ASN A 162 13.10 32.01 12.24
N ASP A 163 12.62 30.77 12.14
CA ASP A 163 12.73 29.77 13.24
C ASP A 163 13.73 28.61 12.99
N LEU A 164 14.54 28.68 11.93
CA LEU A 164 15.53 27.65 11.61
C LEU A 164 16.97 27.94 12.11
N PHE A 165 17.19 29.09 12.76
CA PHE A 165 18.45 29.42 13.43
C PHE A 165 18.36 29.26 14.94
N ASN A 166 17.90 28.11 15.41
CA ASN A 166 18.40 27.63 16.70
C ASN A 166 19.84 27.16 16.46
N ASN A 167 20.79 28.06 16.71
CA ASN A 167 22.24 27.86 16.79
C ASN A 167 22.60 26.86 17.90
N LYS A 168 22.08 25.64 17.84
CA LYS A 168 22.75 24.47 18.39
C LYS A 168 23.38 23.76 17.20
N PRO A 169 24.67 23.38 17.27
CA PRO A 169 25.19 22.43 16.29
C PRO A 169 24.21 21.26 16.28
N THR A 170 23.67 20.93 15.11
CA THR A 170 22.96 19.66 14.95
C THR A 170 24.03 18.62 15.15
N SER A 171 24.24 18.19 16.40
CA SER A 171 25.12 17.07 16.69
C SER A 171 24.59 15.91 15.87
N GLN A 172 25.33 15.57 14.82
CA GLN A 172 25.12 14.37 14.05
C GLN A 172 24.99 13.20 14.99
N TYR A 173 24.08 12.29 14.64
CA TYR A 173 23.92 11.08 15.40
C TYR A 173 24.78 10.01 14.75
N ASN A 174 25.56 9.27 15.52
CA ASN A 174 26.26 8.13 14.94
C ASN A 174 25.24 7.04 14.57
N ARG A 175 24.29 6.81 15.47
CA ARG A 175 23.32 5.71 15.38
C ARG A 175 21.91 6.17 15.62
N GLY A 176 21.04 5.95 14.65
CA GLY A 176 19.61 6.29 14.72
C GLY A 176 18.70 5.08 14.61
N VAL A 177 17.48 5.23 15.13
CA VAL A 177 16.40 4.25 14.96
C VAL A 177 15.15 4.92 14.41
N LEU A 178 14.41 4.19 13.58
CA LEU A 178 13.07 4.57 13.16
C LEU A 178 12.20 3.33 13.01
N GLY A 179 10.88 3.55 13.02
CA GLY A 179 9.89 2.48 12.90
C GLY A 179 8.77 2.85 11.94
N GLY A 180 8.22 1.86 11.24
CA GLY A 180 7.15 2.08 10.28
C GLY A 180 6.70 0.80 9.58
N THR A 181 5.63 0.88 8.80
CA THR A 181 5.16 -0.28 8.03
C THR A 181 5.97 -0.50 6.77
N PHE A 182 6.46 0.58 6.15
CA PHE A 182 7.31 0.53 4.95
C PHE A 182 6.79 -0.39 3.84
N ASP A 183 5.47 -0.44 3.68
CA ASP A 183 4.81 -1.14 2.56
C ASP A 183 4.82 -0.22 1.34
N ARG A 184 5.35 -0.73 0.21
CA ARG A 184 5.45 -0.01 -1.08
C ARG A 184 5.97 1.42 -0.91
N LEU A 185 7.29 1.57 -0.79
CA LEU A 185 7.94 2.85 -0.44
C LEU A 185 7.48 4.03 -1.32
N HIS A 186 6.64 4.89 -0.76
CA HIS A 186 6.19 6.16 -1.36
C HIS A 186 7.05 7.34 -0.88
N ASN A 187 6.87 8.51 -1.49
CA ASN A 187 7.67 9.73 -1.21
C ASN A 187 7.73 10.12 0.28
N GLY A 188 6.68 9.82 1.06
CA GLY A 188 6.67 10.03 2.52
C GLY A 188 7.67 9.12 3.25
N HIS A 189 7.69 7.82 2.94
CA HIS A 189 8.73 6.92 3.44
C HIS A 189 10.11 7.30 2.94
N LYS A 190 10.24 7.63 1.65
CA LYS A 190 11.51 8.02 1.06
C LYS A 190 12.07 9.29 1.72
N LEU A 191 11.25 10.30 2.01
CA LEU A 191 11.66 11.48 2.78
C LEU A 191 12.16 11.09 4.17
N LEU A 192 11.38 10.30 4.93
CA LEU A 192 11.77 9.86 6.28
C LEU A 192 13.10 9.09 6.26
N LEU A 193 13.24 8.12 5.35
CA LEU A 193 14.46 7.33 5.19
C LEU A 193 15.64 8.18 4.70
N THR A 194 15.43 9.12 3.77
CA THR A 194 16.48 10.02 3.26
C THR A 194 16.95 10.99 4.33
N GLU A 195 16.04 11.58 5.12
CA GLU A 195 16.43 12.42 6.26
C GLU A 195 17.16 11.60 7.33
N SER A 196 16.73 10.37 7.59
CA SER A 196 17.41 9.48 8.54
C SER A 196 18.84 9.17 8.06
N ALA A 197 18.98 8.83 6.77
CA ALA A 197 20.27 8.62 6.11
C ALA A 197 21.12 9.89 6.05
N LEU A 198 20.55 11.09 6.14
CA LEU A 198 21.33 12.33 6.20
C LEU A 198 21.83 12.63 7.64
N LEU A 199 21.01 12.31 8.65
CA LEU A 199 21.28 12.64 10.06
C LEU A 199 22.21 11.65 10.78
N CYS A 200 22.27 10.41 10.29
CA CYS A 200 23.05 9.34 10.92
C CYS A 200 24.36 9.09 10.16
N ASP A 201 25.47 8.85 10.85
CA ASP A 201 26.78 8.65 10.17
C ASP A 201 27.29 7.23 10.11
N GLU A 202 26.85 6.37 11.04
CA GLU A 202 27.37 5.01 11.14
C GLU A 202 26.28 3.98 10.86
N LYS A 203 25.14 4.08 11.57
CA LYS A 203 24.13 3.04 11.56
C LYS A 203 22.70 3.58 11.63
N ILE A 204 21.80 2.95 10.88
CA ILE A 204 20.36 3.11 11.02
C ILE A 204 19.73 1.75 11.34
N VAL A 205 18.93 1.71 12.40
CA VAL A 205 18.06 0.60 12.73
C VAL A 205 16.63 0.92 12.27
N VAL A 206 16.04 0.04 11.46
CA VAL A 206 14.68 0.22 10.95
C VAL A 206 13.79 -0.91 11.44
N GLY A 207 12.89 -0.59 12.37
CA GLY A 207 11.83 -1.49 12.82
C GLY A 207 10.69 -1.52 11.80
N ILE A 208 10.40 -2.69 11.24
CA ILE A 208 9.35 -2.87 10.23
C ILE A 208 8.16 -3.59 10.86
N THR A 209 7.00 -2.92 10.94
CA THR A 209 5.84 -3.47 11.65
C THR A 209 5.38 -4.80 11.05
N ASP A 210 5.15 -5.79 11.91
CA ASP A 210 4.64 -7.11 11.57
C ASP A 210 3.73 -7.67 12.69
N GLY A 211 3.29 -8.92 12.54
CA GLY A 211 2.55 -9.65 13.58
C GLY A 211 1.30 -8.90 14.06
N ILE A 212 1.17 -8.72 15.37
CA ILE A 212 0.00 -8.04 15.97
C ILE A 212 -0.14 -6.57 15.53
N MET A 213 0.95 -5.90 15.14
CA MET A 213 0.91 -4.49 14.74
C MET A 213 0.27 -4.26 13.37
N ILE A 214 0.17 -5.29 12.51
CA ILE A 214 -0.46 -5.18 11.19
C ILE A 214 -1.92 -5.64 11.16
N GLN A 215 -2.38 -6.43 12.16
CA GLN A 215 -3.72 -7.05 12.16
C GLN A 215 -4.87 -6.05 12.01
N ASN A 216 -4.70 -4.84 12.54
CA ASN A 216 -5.73 -3.80 12.52
C ASN A 216 -5.57 -2.81 11.35
N LYS A 217 -4.55 -2.98 10.50
CA LYS A 217 -4.38 -2.12 9.34
C LYS A 217 -5.45 -2.43 8.31
N VAL A 218 -6.06 -1.38 7.76
CA VAL A 218 -6.95 -1.48 6.60
C VAL A 218 -6.20 -2.14 5.45
N LEU A 219 -6.74 -3.21 4.87
CA LEU A 219 -6.12 -4.01 3.81
C LEU A 219 -4.77 -4.66 4.21
N ALA A 220 -4.67 -5.16 5.44
CA ALA A 220 -3.46 -5.85 5.92
C ALA A 220 -3.11 -7.08 5.06
N GLU A 221 -4.11 -7.75 4.51
CA GLU A 221 -3.96 -8.90 3.62
C GLU A 221 -3.28 -8.58 2.28
N VAL A 222 -3.18 -7.29 1.91
CA VAL A 222 -2.54 -6.80 0.69
C VAL A 222 -1.09 -6.32 0.94
N LEU A 223 -0.65 -6.31 2.20
CA LEU A 223 0.72 -5.91 2.55
C LEU A 223 1.75 -6.82 1.87
N GLU A 224 2.84 -6.23 1.42
CA GLU A 224 4.00 -7.00 0.97
C GLU A 224 4.53 -7.87 2.12
N PRO A 225 5.03 -9.09 1.82
CA PRO A 225 5.71 -9.91 2.80
C PRO A 225 6.78 -9.13 3.57
N ILE A 226 6.94 -9.42 4.86
CA ILE A 226 7.91 -8.72 5.72
C ILE A 226 9.34 -8.75 5.15
N ALA A 227 9.74 -9.87 4.55
CA ALA A 227 11.04 -10.03 3.91
C ALA A 227 11.23 -9.04 2.74
N ASP A 228 10.21 -8.84 1.91
CA ASP A 228 10.24 -7.92 0.78
C ASP A 228 10.29 -6.47 1.24
N ARG A 229 9.47 -6.12 2.25
CA ARG A 229 9.50 -4.77 2.86
C ARG A 229 10.87 -4.43 3.46
N MET A 230 11.48 -5.39 4.16
CA MET A 230 12.85 -5.25 4.70
C MET A 230 13.89 -5.12 3.58
N SER A 231 13.78 -5.94 2.53
CA SER A 231 14.66 -5.87 1.36
C SER A 231 14.55 -4.52 0.64
N ASN A 232 13.33 -4.00 0.46
CA ASN A 232 13.04 -2.72 -0.18
C ASN A 232 13.64 -1.55 0.61
N VAL A 233 13.50 -1.54 1.94
CA VAL A 233 14.13 -0.52 2.80
C VAL A 233 15.65 -0.54 2.69
N ARG A 234 16.28 -1.72 2.81
CA ARG A 234 17.74 -1.86 2.68
C ARG A 234 18.21 -1.37 1.32
N SER A 235 17.60 -1.88 0.25
CA SER A 235 17.95 -1.51 -1.13
C SER A 235 17.80 -0.01 -1.38
N PHE A 236 16.78 0.63 -0.79
CA PHE A 236 16.60 2.08 -0.91
C PHE A 236 17.68 2.87 -0.16
N ILE A 237 18.02 2.50 1.08
CA ILE A 237 19.07 3.21 1.83
C ILE A 237 20.45 2.97 1.18
N ASP A 238 20.74 1.73 0.78
CA ASP A 238 21.97 1.38 0.07
C ASP A 238 22.11 2.16 -1.24
N LEU A 239 20.99 2.43 -1.93
CA LEU A 239 20.97 3.28 -3.12
C LEU A 239 21.29 4.74 -2.81
N ILE A 240 20.74 5.32 -1.74
CA ILE A 240 20.90 6.76 -1.48
C ILE A 240 22.20 7.08 -0.73
N ARG A 241 22.66 6.22 0.18
CA ARG A 241 23.86 6.41 0.99
C ARG A 241 24.48 5.04 1.32
N PRO A 242 25.27 4.44 0.41
CA PRO A 242 25.86 3.11 0.60
C PRO A 242 26.84 2.98 1.78
N SER A 243 27.28 4.11 2.34
CA SER A 243 28.26 4.18 3.42
C SER A 243 27.68 3.88 4.81
N ILE A 244 26.37 3.96 4.96
CA ILE A 244 25.69 3.78 6.23
C ILE A 244 25.30 2.33 6.43
N HIS A 245 25.53 1.79 7.62
CA HIS A 245 25.11 0.43 7.94
C HIS A 245 23.61 0.40 8.26
N VAL A 246 22.85 -0.45 7.57
CA VAL A 246 21.40 -0.58 7.76
C VAL A 246 21.07 -1.92 8.40
N HIS A 247 20.37 -1.87 9.52
CA HIS A 247 19.81 -3.04 10.18
C HIS A 247 18.29 -2.96 10.18
N CYS A 248 17.61 -3.83 9.44
CA CYS A 248 16.16 -3.94 9.47
C CYS A 248 15.74 -5.17 10.30
N GLU A 249 14.71 -5.01 11.11
CA GLU A 249 14.15 -6.05 11.97
C GLU A 249 12.62 -5.95 12.00
N PRO A 250 11.87 -7.08 11.97
CA PRO A 250 10.43 -7.05 12.23
C PRO A 250 10.13 -6.58 13.66
N ILE A 251 9.09 -5.77 13.83
CA ILE A 251 8.62 -5.33 15.15
C ILE A 251 7.15 -5.72 15.35
N GLU A 252 6.86 -6.32 16.50
CA GLU A 252 5.51 -6.68 16.93
C GLU A 252 5.01 -5.80 18.09
N ASP A 253 5.85 -4.88 18.56
CA ASP A 253 5.51 -3.87 19.56
C ASP A 253 6.03 -2.47 19.13
N PRO A 254 5.48 -1.38 19.70
CA PRO A 254 5.89 -0.02 19.31
C PRO A 254 7.35 0.35 19.58
N CYS A 255 8.03 -0.34 20.49
CA CYS A 255 9.40 -0.02 20.91
C CYS A 255 10.43 -0.84 20.12
N GLY A 256 10.18 -2.14 19.90
CA GLY A 256 11.05 -3.05 19.17
C GLY A 256 12.51 -2.97 19.64
N PRO A 257 13.51 -2.98 18.74
CA PRO A 257 14.92 -2.99 19.11
C PRO A 257 15.37 -1.74 19.87
N SER A 258 14.61 -0.64 19.80
CA SER A 258 14.96 0.58 20.54
C SER A 258 14.85 0.43 22.06
N ALA A 259 14.11 -0.56 22.56
CA ALA A 259 14.00 -0.84 23.99
C ALA A 259 15.22 -1.57 24.57
N THR A 260 16.06 -2.18 23.73
CA THR A 260 17.17 -3.06 24.16
C THR A 260 18.54 -2.60 23.65
N MET A 261 18.59 -1.86 22.54
CA MET A 261 19.85 -1.37 21.95
C MET A 261 20.38 -0.11 22.66
N ALA A 262 21.43 -0.28 23.47
CA ALA A 262 22.03 0.80 24.26
C ALA A 262 22.85 1.81 23.44
N ASP A 263 23.35 1.41 22.27
CA ASP A 263 24.25 2.19 21.41
C ASP A 263 23.54 3.24 20.53
N LEU A 264 22.22 3.27 20.55
CA LEU A 264 21.41 4.25 19.81
C LEU A 264 21.47 5.65 20.44
N ASN A 265 21.50 6.70 19.63
CA ASN A 265 21.59 8.09 20.09
C ASN A 265 20.39 8.95 19.68
N CYS A 266 19.66 8.58 18.62
CA CYS A 266 18.45 9.29 18.21
C CYS A 266 17.34 8.35 17.74
N ILE A 267 16.11 8.88 17.80
CA ILE A 267 14.93 8.29 17.19
C ILE A 267 14.37 9.28 16.18
N ILE A 268 14.19 8.84 14.94
CA ILE A 268 13.64 9.63 13.84
C ILE A 268 12.19 9.19 13.62
N VAL A 269 11.28 10.15 13.68
CA VAL A 269 9.84 9.91 13.55
C VAL A 269 9.21 10.91 12.60
N SER A 270 8.12 10.51 11.96
CA SER A 270 7.19 11.48 11.36
C SER A 270 6.43 12.25 12.44
N GLU A 271 5.84 13.40 12.09
CA GLU A 271 4.92 14.12 12.99
C GLU A 271 3.81 13.20 13.56
N GLU A 272 3.29 12.28 12.76
CA GLU A 272 2.23 11.34 13.18
C GLU A 272 2.68 10.38 14.27
N THR A 273 3.94 9.97 14.23
CA THR A 273 4.52 8.96 15.12
C THR A 273 5.32 9.58 16.27
N LYS A 274 5.21 10.90 16.48
CA LYS A 274 5.89 11.62 17.57
C LYS A 274 5.57 11.08 18.96
N LEU A 275 4.31 10.68 19.19
CA LEU A 275 3.90 10.04 20.45
C LEU A 275 4.60 8.68 20.67
N GLY A 276 4.91 7.96 19.59
CA GLY A 276 5.68 6.71 19.66
C GLY A 276 7.09 6.94 20.20
N ALA A 277 7.76 8.04 19.82
CA ALA A 277 9.07 8.38 20.38
C ALA A 277 9.04 8.67 21.88
N VAL A 278 7.94 9.27 22.36
CA VAL A 278 7.72 9.49 23.80
C VAL A 278 7.60 8.14 24.53
N GLN A 279 6.83 7.20 23.96
CA GLN A 279 6.69 5.85 24.51
C GLN A 279 8.03 5.10 24.55
N VAL A 280 8.81 5.15 23.46
CA VAL A 280 10.15 4.57 23.40
C VAL A 280 11.05 5.11 24.50
N ASN A 281 11.10 6.43 24.68
CA ASN A 281 11.94 7.05 25.71
C ASN A 281 11.48 6.77 27.14
N LYS A 282 10.19 6.47 27.34
CA LYS A 282 9.67 5.97 28.61
C LYS A 282 10.16 4.54 28.87
N GLU A 283 9.98 3.64 27.90
CA GLU A 283 10.41 2.25 27.97
C GLU A 283 11.93 2.13 28.19
N ARG A 284 12.72 2.90 27.44
CA ARG A 284 14.18 2.96 27.59
C ARG A 284 14.60 3.36 29.01
N LYS A 285 13.93 4.36 29.59
CA LYS A 285 14.20 4.80 30.97
C LYS A 285 13.87 3.69 31.98
N GLU A 286 12.77 2.97 31.78
CA GLU A 286 12.37 1.83 32.61
C GLU A 286 13.38 0.67 32.50
N ASN A 287 13.98 0.48 31.32
CA ASN A 287 15.05 -0.51 31.07
C ASN A 287 16.47 -0.02 31.42
N GLY A 288 16.62 1.15 32.06
CA GLY A 288 17.92 1.68 32.47
C GLY A 288 18.81 2.20 31.33
N LEU A 289 18.24 2.46 30.14
CA LEU A 289 18.92 2.99 28.97
C LEU A 289 18.84 4.52 28.89
N SER A 290 19.81 5.13 28.20
CA SER A 290 19.80 6.56 27.88
C SER A 290 18.62 6.90 26.97
N GLN A 291 18.00 8.05 27.19
CA GLN A 291 16.94 8.53 26.29
C GLN A 291 17.52 8.96 24.94
N LEU A 292 16.78 8.71 23.88
CA LEU A 292 17.11 9.07 22.51
C LEU A 292 16.72 10.52 22.24
N SER A 293 17.58 11.25 21.53
CA SER A 293 17.20 12.54 20.95
C SER A 293 16.11 12.32 19.90
N VAL A 294 14.97 13.01 20.04
CA VAL A 294 13.83 12.86 19.13
C VAL A 294 13.98 13.83 17.97
N HIS A 295 13.99 13.29 16.76
CA HIS A 295 14.02 14.06 15.53
C HIS A 295 12.71 13.87 14.76
N VAL A 296 12.00 14.96 14.48
CA VAL A 296 10.70 14.91 13.81
C VAL A 296 10.83 15.38 12.37
N VAL A 297 10.34 14.55 11.44
CA VAL A 297 10.27 14.81 10.01
C VAL A 297 8.83 15.22 9.66
N GLN A 298 8.69 16.35 8.98
CA GLN A 298 7.38 16.87 8.55
C GLN A 298 6.73 15.93 7.53
N THR A 299 5.42 15.71 7.69
CA THR A 299 4.65 14.89 6.75
C THR A 299 4.40 15.64 5.44
N ILE A 300 4.24 14.86 4.36
CA ILE A 300 3.88 15.39 3.05
C ILE A 300 2.37 15.20 2.86
N PRO A 301 1.60 16.28 2.62
CA PRO A 301 0.16 16.16 2.34
C PRO A 301 -0.06 15.38 1.05
N ALA A 302 -1.17 14.66 0.94
CA ALA A 302 -1.60 14.13 -0.35
C ALA A 302 -2.06 15.27 -1.27
N SER A 303 -2.03 15.04 -2.59
CA SER A 303 -2.64 15.96 -3.56
C SER A 303 -4.13 16.16 -3.26
N ASP A 304 -4.65 17.38 -3.49
CA ASP A 304 -6.01 17.86 -3.15
C ASP A 304 -7.20 17.03 -3.70
N ASP A 305 -6.97 16.05 -4.59
CA ASP A 305 -8.00 15.18 -5.16
C ASP A 305 -8.52 14.08 -4.21
N ASN A 306 -8.03 14.00 -2.98
CA ASN A 306 -8.45 12.97 -2.01
C ASN A 306 -9.81 13.30 -1.37
N HIS A 307 -10.89 13.17 -2.15
CA HIS A 307 -12.29 13.35 -1.71
C HIS A 307 -12.78 12.35 -0.63
N ASP A 308 -11.92 11.51 -0.06
CA ASP A 308 -12.30 10.40 0.82
C ASP A 308 -11.75 10.52 2.26
N GLY A 309 -11.28 11.71 2.66
CA GLY A 309 -10.91 12.02 4.05
C GLY A 309 -9.56 11.47 4.52
N ASP A 310 -8.69 11.09 3.59
CA ASP A 310 -7.30 10.70 3.87
C ASP A 310 -6.40 11.78 3.23
N ASP A 311 -6.19 12.89 3.94
CA ASP A 311 -5.47 14.09 3.46
C ASP A 311 -3.95 13.86 3.27
N LYS A 312 -3.49 12.59 3.31
CA LYS A 312 -2.08 12.21 3.39
C LYS A 312 -1.66 11.10 2.43
N LEU A 313 -0.41 11.17 2.01
CA LEU A 313 0.25 10.09 1.28
C LEU A 313 0.61 8.96 2.25
N SER A 314 -0.08 7.82 2.16
CA SER A 314 0.15 6.67 3.05
C SER A 314 0.19 5.35 2.29
N SER A 315 0.84 4.33 2.86
CA SER A 315 0.75 2.94 2.34
C SER A 315 -0.68 2.42 2.26
N THR A 316 -1.61 2.94 3.06
CA THR A 316 -3.03 2.57 2.95
C THR A 316 -3.60 3.06 1.63
N SER A 317 -3.29 4.28 1.21
CA SER A 317 -3.72 4.84 -0.07
C SER A 317 -3.22 4.02 -1.26
N LEU A 318 -1.95 3.57 -1.23
CA LEU A 318 -1.41 2.69 -2.27
C LEU A 318 -2.12 1.33 -2.31
N ARG A 319 -2.41 0.73 -1.15
CA ARG A 319 -3.17 -0.53 -1.10
C ARG A 319 -4.60 -0.37 -1.60
N ARG A 320 -5.20 0.82 -1.47
CA ARG A 320 -6.54 1.11 -2.02
C ARG A 320 -6.57 1.06 -3.55
N GLU A 321 -5.48 1.40 -4.22
CA GLU A 321 -5.38 1.31 -5.69
C GLU A 321 -5.50 -0.15 -6.20
N MET A 322 -5.23 -1.12 -5.34
CA MET A 322 -5.39 -2.54 -5.64
C MET A 322 -6.84 -3.03 -5.50
N LEU A 323 -7.73 -2.22 -4.93
CA LEU A 323 -9.16 -2.54 -4.88
C LEU A 323 -9.77 -2.40 -6.27
N SER A 324 -10.86 -3.13 -6.53
CA SER A 324 -11.67 -3.07 -7.76
C SER A 324 -10.97 -3.44 -9.08
N ILE A 325 -9.65 -3.61 -9.10
CA ILE A 325 -8.89 -4.10 -10.26
C ILE A 325 -8.80 -5.62 -10.26
N LEU A 326 -8.46 -6.19 -11.43
CA LEU A 326 -8.16 -7.60 -11.57
C LEU A 326 -6.74 -7.90 -11.04
N LEU A 327 -6.66 -8.51 -9.86
CA LEU A 327 -5.41 -8.86 -9.19
C LEU A 327 -4.73 -10.08 -9.81
N LYS A 328 -5.53 -10.99 -10.37
CA LYS A 328 -5.06 -12.24 -10.97
C LYS A 328 -6.02 -12.73 -12.05
N PRO A 329 -5.53 -13.48 -13.05
CA PRO A 329 -6.34 -13.94 -14.18
C PRO A 329 -7.60 -14.72 -13.74
N PRO A 330 -8.72 -14.65 -14.49
CA PRO A 330 -9.91 -15.44 -14.22
C PRO A 330 -9.60 -16.94 -14.17
N LEU A 331 -10.34 -17.69 -13.34
CA LEU A 331 -10.23 -19.14 -13.19
C LEU A 331 -10.67 -19.89 -14.47
N LYS A 332 -11.56 -19.29 -15.26
CA LYS A 332 -12.09 -19.84 -16.52
C LYS A 332 -12.14 -18.76 -17.58
N SER A 333 -11.91 -19.12 -18.85
CA SER A 333 -12.00 -18.20 -19.98
C SER A 333 -13.41 -17.58 -20.12
N ALA A 334 -13.47 -16.29 -20.43
CA ALA A 334 -14.71 -15.53 -20.60
C ALA A 334 -15.49 -15.92 -21.86
N GLU A 335 -14.79 -16.31 -22.94
CA GLU A 335 -15.40 -16.63 -24.24
C GLU A 335 -16.21 -17.92 -24.23
N LEU A 336 -15.82 -18.87 -23.36
CA LEU A 336 -16.37 -20.22 -23.34
C LEU A 336 -17.47 -20.42 -22.28
N ASN A 337 -17.73 -19.43 -21.42
CA ASN A 337 -18.56 -19.61 -20.23
C ASN A 337 -19.55 -18.45 -20.07
N ARG A 338 -20.69 -18.54 -20.77
CA ARG A 338 -21.88 -17.72 -20.49
C ARG A 338 -22.95 -18.55 -19.79
N PRO A 339 -23.60 -18.04 -18.72
CA PRO A 339 -23.36 -16.72 -18.10
C PRO A 339 -21.98 -16.64 -17.42
N TYR A 340 -21.43 -15.43 -17.33
CA TYR A 340 -20.17 -15.19 -16.60
C TYR A 340 -20.46 -15.15 -15.09
N ILE A 341 -19.87 -16.07 -14.34
CA ILE A 341 -20.18 -16.27 -12.92
C ILE A 341 -19.09 -15.64 -12.05
N ILE A 342 -19.49 -14.76 -11.14
CA ILE A 342 -18.63 -14.19 -10.11
C ILE A 342 -19.02 -14.80 -8.77
N GLY A 343 -18.10 -15.51 -8.13
CA GLY A 343 -18.26 -15.93 -6.75
C GLY A 343 -17.97 -14.77 -5.81
N LEU A 344 -19.00 -14.24 -5.15
CA LEU A 344 -18.84 -13.18 -4.16
C LEU A 344 -18.79 -13.78 -2.75
N THR A 345 -17.73 -13.48 -2.01
CA THR A 345 -17.54 -13.97 -0.64
C THR A 345 -16.93 -12.88 0.25
N GLY A 346 -16.84 -13.14 1.55
CA GLY A 346 -16.28 -12.22 2.53
C GLY A 346 -16.61 -12.64 3.95
N GLY A 347 -15.78 -12.22 4.90
CA GLY A 347 -15.97 -12.52 6.32
C GLY A 347 -17.23 -11.87 6.91
N ILE A 348 -17.63 -12.31 8.10
CA ILE A 348 -18.76 -11.71 8.82
C ILE A 348 -18.59 -10.18 8.98
N GLY A 349 -19.65 -9.41 8.75
CA GLY A 349 -19.62 -7.94 8.84
C GLY A 349 -18.97 -7.21 7.65
N SER A 350 -18.36 -7.92 6.70
CA SER A 350 -17.64 -7.34 5.53
C SER A 350 -18.49 -6.53 4.55
N GLY A 351 -19.82 -6.56 4.66
CA GLY A 351 -20.71 -5.82 3.77
C GLY A 351 -20.96 -6.50 2.41
N LYS A 352 -20.69 -7.81 2.29
CA LYS A 352 -20.98 -8.65 1.12
C LYS A 352 -22.35 -8.37 0.46
N SER A 353 -23.43 -8.42 1.25
CA SER A 353 -24.79 -8.16 0.74
C SER A 353 -25.00 -6.70 0.27
N SER A 354 -24.23 -5.74 0.78
CA SER A 354 -24.25 -4.35 0.27
C SER A 354 -23.63 -4.29 -1.12
N ILE A 355 -22.51 -4.98 -1.34
CA ILE A 355 -21.86 -5.10 -2.64
C ILE A 355 -22.79 -5.82 -3.64
N ALA A 356 -23.39 -6.95 -3.26
CA ALA A 356 -24.30 -7.70 -4.11
C ALA A 356 -25.45 -6.83 -4.63
N ARG A 357 -26.11 -6.06 -3.76
CA ARG A 357 -27.19 -5.13 -4.14
C ARG A 357 -26.73 -4.02 -5.09
N ARG A 358 -25.49 -3.54 -4.94
CA ARG A 358 -24.94 -2.51 -5.84
C ARG A 358 -24.67 -3.08 -7.23
N ILE A 359 -24.12 -4.29 -7.31
CA ILE A 359 -23.87 -4.98 -8.57
C ILE A 359 -25.18 -5.40 -9.27
N GLU A 360 -26.19 -5.81 -8.51
CA GLU A 360 -27.53 -6.12 -9.03
C GLU A 360 -28.15 -4.92 -9.77
N LYS A 361 -28.04 -3.71 -9.19
CA LYS A 361 -28.49 -2.45 -9.82
C LYS A 361 -27.75 -2.12 -11.12
N LEU A 362 -26.53 -2.64 -11.31
CA LEU A 362 -25.75 -2.50 -12.54
C LEU A 362 -26.09 -3.55 -13.61
N GLY A 363 -27.02 -4.47 -13.30
CA GLY A 363 -27.61 -5.40 -14.27
C GLY A 363 -27.32 -6.87 -14.01
N ALA A 364 -26.50 -7.24 -13.02
CA ALA A 364 -26.21 -8.64 -12.72
C ALA A 364 -27.45 -9.42 -12.24
N GLY A 365 -27.43 -10.74 -12.41
CA GLY A 365 -28.30 -11.65 -11.65
C GLY A 365 -27.65 -12.01 -10.31
N ILE A 366 -28.42 -12.21 -9.26
CA ILE A 366 -27.90 -12.60 -7.94
C ILE A 366 -28.46 -13.96 -7.54
N VAL A 367 -27.57 -14.86 -7.13
CA VAL A 367 -27.90 -16.14 -6.50
C VAL A 367 -27.36 -16.11 -5.07
N ASP A 368 -28.27 -15.90 -4.12
CA ASP A 368 -27.96 -15.82 -2.69
C ASP A 368 -27.94 -17.24 -2.09
N CYS A 369 -26.75 -17.84 -2.01
CA CYS A 369 -26.57 -19.19 -1.50
C CYS A 369 -26.91 -19.31 -0.02
N ASP A 370 -26.76 -18.22 0.74
CA ASP A 370 -27.09 -18.18 2.17
C ASP A 370 -28.61 -18.34 2.37
N LYS A 371 -29.44 -17.80 1.45
CA LYS A 371 -30.89 -18.06 1.41
C LYS A 371 -31.24 -19.43 0.87
N LEU A 372 -30.58 -19.88 -0.20
CA LEU A 372 -30.84 -21.20 -0.80
C LEU A 372 -30.62 -22.34 0.18
N GLY A 373 -29.66 -22.21 1.11
CA GLY A 373 -29.45 -23.18 2.18
C GLY A 373 -30.74 -23.58 2.88
N HIS A 374 -31.60 -22.61 3.22
CA HIS A 374 -32.87 -22.86 3.87
C HIS A 374 -33.89 -23.60 3.00
N GLU A 375 -33.77 -23.50 1.69
CA GLU A 375 -34.68 -24.12 0.74
C GLU A 375 -34.32 -25.58 0.48
N THR A 376 -33.03 -25.94 0.64
CA THR A 376 -32.54 -27.30 0.39
C THR A 376 -33.23 -28.37 1.22
N TYR A 377 -33.60 -28.05 2.47
CA TYR A 377 -34.18 -28.99 3.43
C TYR A 377 -35.64 -28.63 3.80
N LYS A 378 -36.41 -28.08 2.84
CA LYS A 378 -37.87 -28.00 2.97
C LYS A 378 -38.45 -29.40 3.19
N VAL A 379 -39.62 -29.46 3.82
CA VAL A 379 -40.32 -30.73 4.10
C VAL A 379 -40.41 -31.57 2.82
N ASP A 380 -40.21 -32.88 2.97
CA ASP A 380 -40.23 -33.91 1.91
C ASP A 380 -39.09 -33.90 0.88
N THR A 381 -38.13 -32.96 0.98
CA THR A 381 -36.90 -33.02 0.17
C THR A 381 -35.98 -34.17 0.59
N ASP A 382 -35.10 -34.61 -0.31
CA ASP A 382 -34.12 -35.67 0.01
C ASP A 382 -33.10 -35.22 1.07
N VAL A 383 -32.75 -33.94 1.09
CA VAL A 383 -31.88 -33.34 2.11
C VAL A 383 -32.58 -33.40 3.47
N TYR A 384 -33.87 -33.04 3.54
CA TYR A 384 -34.66 -33.12 4.78
C TYR A 384 -34.65 -34.53 5.38
N LYS A 385 -34.86 -35.56 4.55
CA LYS A 385 -34.80 -36.97 5.00
C LYS A 385 -33.41 -37.35 5.54
N LYS A 386 -32.35 -37.02 4.79
CA LYS A 386 -30.96 -37.28 5.20
C LYS A 386 -30.59 -36.59 6.52
N LEU A 387 -31.08 -35.37 6.74
CA LEU A 387 -30.84 -34.64 8.00
C LEU A 387 -31.52 -35.34 9.18
N ILE A 388 -32.74 -35.83 9.02
CA ILE A 388 -33.44 -36.59 10.08
C ILE A 388 -32.72 -37.91 10.37
N GLU A 389 -32.31 -38.64 9.33
CA GLU A 389 -31.53 -39.88 9.48
C GLU A 389 -30.21 -39.65 10.23
N THR A 390 -29.57 -38.50 10.01
CA THR A 390 -28.24 -38.20 10.57
C THR A 390 -28.32 -37.63 11.99
N PHE A 391 -29.28 -36.74 12.25
CA PHE A 391 -29.33 -35.94 13.48
C PHE A 391 -30.53 -36.24 14.38
N GLY A 392 -31.40 -37.16 13.96
CA GLY A 392 -32.59 -37.62 14.67
C GLY A 392 -33.82 -36.73 14.49
N GLU A 393 -35.00 -37.23 14.85
CA GLU A 393 -36.29 -36.53 14.71
C GLU A 393 -36.43 -35.32 15.64
N GLU A 394 -35.59 -35.20 16.67
CA GLU A 394 -35.57 -34.06 17.60
C GLU A 394 -35.25 -32.71 16.94
N ILE A 395 -34.74 -32.72 15.70
CA ILE A 395 -34.51 -31.49 14.93
C ILE A 395 -35.78 -31.01 14.20
N ILE A 396 -36.92 -31.70 14.36
CA ILE A 396 -38.17 -31.38 13.67
C ILE A 396 -39.06 -30.53 14.58
N ASN A 397 -39.57 -29.41 14.06
CA ASN A 397 -40.60 -28.61 14.70
C ASN A 397 -41.91 -29.43 14.78
N SER A 398 -42.45 -29.55 15.99
CA SER A 398 -43.68 -30.29 16.25
C SER A 398 -44.94 -29.66 15.62
N ALA A 399 -44.91 -28.36 15.32
CA ALA A 399 -46.07 -27.64 14.77
C ALA A 399 -46.23 -27.79 13.25
N ASP A 400 -45.13 -27.72 12.48
CA ASP A 400 -45.15 -27.62 11.01
C ASP A 400 -44.24 -28.64 10.30
N ARG A 401 -43.58 -29.53 11.06
CA ARG A 401 -42.61 -30.51 10.59
C ARG A 401 -41.35 -29.93 9.93
N SER A 402 -41.15 -28.61 9.96
CA SER A 402 -39.93 -28.00 9.44
C SER A 402 -38.71 -28.28 10.33
N ILE A 403 -37.49 -28.09 9.83
CA ILE A 403 -36.28 -28.24 10.65
C ILE A 403 -36.16 -27.08 11.66
N ASP A 404 -36.09 -27.40 12.96
CA ASP A 404 -35.73 -26.47 14.03
C ASP A 404 -34.22 -26.16 13.96
N ARG A 405 -33.92 -25.02 13.35
CA ARG A 405 -32.55 -24.51 13.17
C ARG A 405 -31.85 -24.18 14.48
N LYS A 406 -32.59 -23.84 15.55
CA LYS A 406 -31.99 -23.57 16.85
C LYS A 406 -31.50 -24.86 17.49
N VAL A 407 -32.28 -25.93 17.39
CA VAL A 407 -31.90 -27.26 17.89
C VAL A 407 -30.76 -27.83 17.05
N LEU A 408 -30.90 -27.83 15.73
CA LEU A 408 -29.85 -28.31 14.83
C LEU A 408 -28.55 -27.50 15.01
N GLY A 409 -28.65 -26.16 15.09
CA GLY A 409 -27.53 -25.26 15.33
C GLY A 409 -26.77 -25.59 16.62
N LYS A 410 -27.47 -25.83 17.74
CA LYS A 410 -26.83 -26.22 19.00
C LYS A 410 -26.04 -27.53 18.88
N LYS A 411 -26.55 -28.50 18.13
CA LYS A 411 -25.87 -29.79 17.90
C LYS A 411 -24.61 -29.60 17.05
N VAL A 412 -24.71 -28.91 15.93
CA VAL A 412 -23.61 -28.84 14.95
C VAL A 412 -22.53 -27.83 15.33
N PHE A 413 -22.87 -26.71 15.97
CA PHE A 413 -21.87 -25.69 16.34
C PHE A 413 -21.04 -26.05 17.58
N GLN A 414 -21.40 -27.13 18.28
CA GLN A 414 -20.63 -27.66 19.42
C GLN A 414 -19.66 -28.78 19.02
N SER A 415 -19.79 -29.34 17.82
CA SER A 415 -18.97 -30.47 17.34
C SER A 415 -18.52 -30.26 15.90
N PRO A 416 -17.20 -30.14 15.65
CA PRO A 416 -16.66 -30.05 14.28
C PRO A 416 -17.09 -31.21 13.38
N ASP A 417 -17.20 -32.43 13.93
CA ASP A 417 -17.62 -33.61 13.18
C ASP A 417 -19.09 -33.54 12.76
N GLU A 418 -19.96 -33.06 13.65
CA GLU A 418 -21.39 -32.87 13.34
C GLU A 418 -21.61 -31.73 12.33
N LEU A 419 -20.83 -30.65 12.44
CA LEU A 419 -20.82 -29.59 11.43
C LEU A 419 -20.38 -30.12 10.07
N LYS A 420 -19.37 -31.00 10.04
CA LYS A 420 -18.92 -31.64 8.81
C LYS A 420 -20.03 -32.51 8.20
N LYS A 421 -20.71 -33.35 8.98
CA LYS A 421 -21.86 -34.14 8.49
C LYS A 421 -22.95 -33.26 7.89
N LEU A 422 -23.30 -32.16 8.56
CA LEU A 422 -24.32 -31.22 8.08
C LEU A 422 -23.90 -30.63 6.72
N THR A 423 -22.66 -30.14 6.65
CA THR A 423 -22.14 -29.46 5.46
C THR A 423 -21.95 -30.43 4.28
N ASP A 424 -21.51 -31.67 4.53
CA ASP A 424 -21.41 -32.73 3.51
C ASP A 424 -22.78 -33.07 2.88
N ILE A 425 -23.88 -32.92 3.63
CA ILE A 425 -25.25 -33.14 3.14
C ILE A 425 -25.78 -31.90 2.42
N VAL A 426 -25.65 -30.72 3.03
CA VAL A 426 -26.34 -29.50 2.59
C VAL A 426 -25.60 -28.78 1.47
N TRP A 427 -24.26 -28.71 1.51
CA TRP A 427 -23.51 -27.93 0.53
C TRP A 427 -23.67 -28.41 -0.93
N PRO A 428 -23.62 -29.72 -1.24
CA PRO A 428 -23.89 -30.20 -2.59
C PRO A 428 -25.31 -29.82 -3.07
N ALA A 429 -26.30 -29.89 -2.18
CA ALA A 429 -27.68 -29.52 -2.52
C ALA A 429 -27.84 -28.02 -2.80
N ILE A 430 -27.14 -27.15 -2.03
CA ILE A 430 -27.12 -25.70 -2.29
C ILE A 430 -26.54 -25.43 -3.67
N LEU A 431 -25.42 -26.07 -4.00
CA LEU A 431 -24.74 -25.84 -5.28
C LEU A 431 -25.62 -26.27 -6.47
N ASN A 432 -26.35 -27.38 -6.36
CA ASN A 432 -27.29 -27.82 -7.39
C ASN A 432 -28.42 -26.81 -7.60
N LEU A 433 -29.08 -26.34 -6.52
CA LEU A 433 -30.12 -25.30 -6.62
C LEU A 433 -29.56 -23.98 -7.16
N ALA A 434 -28.32 -23.64 -6.80
CA ALA A 434 -27.66 -22.46 -7.31
C ALA A 434 -27.42 -22.56 -8.83
N GLN A 435 -27.03 -23.73 -9.34
CA GLN A 435 -26.88 -23.98 -10.77
C GLN A 435 -28.22 -23.85 -11.52
N GLU A 436 -29.29 -24.42 -10.99
CA GLU A 436 -30.63 -24.24 -11.57
C GLU A 436 -31.04 -22.75 -11.61
N ARG A 437 -30.77 -22.01 -10.53
CA ARG A 437 -31.07 -20.56 -10.47
C ARG A 437 -30.21 -19.76 -11.44
N ILE A 438 -28.93 -20.12 -11.60
CA ILE A 438 -28.02 -19.54 -12.59
C ILE A 438 -28.59 -19.71 -14.00
N GLU A 439 -29.02 -20.93 -14.35
CA GLU A 439 -29.60 -21.21 -15.66
C GLU A 439 -30.89 -20.40 -15.93
N ASN A 440 -31.75 -20.29 -14.92
CA ASN A 440 -32.98 -19.51 -15.04
C ASN A 440 -32.70 -18.01 -15.23
N LEU A 441 -31.79 -17.44 -14.44
CA LEU A 441 -31.38 -16.04 -14.61
C LEU A 441 -30.74 -15.80 -15.98
N PHE A 442 -29.99 -16.77 -16.49
CA PHE A 442 -29.41 -16.66 -17.83
C PHE A 442 -30.48 -16.67 -18.92
N LYS A 443 -31.50 -17.53 -18.81
CA LYS A 443 -32.68 -17.53 -19.69
C LYS A 443 -33.46 -16.20 -19.63
N GLU A 444 -33.45 -15.53 -18.48
CA GLU A 444 -34.00 -14.18 -18.29
C GLU A 444 -33.10 -13.06 -18.87
N GLY A 445 -31.98 -13.40 -19.50
CA GLY A 445 -31.08 -12.44 -20.18
C GLY A 445 -29.93 -11.91 -19.32
N LYS A 446 -29.70 -12.47 -18.12
CA LYS A 446 -28.58 -12.08 -17.25
C LYS A 446 -27.26 -12.69 -17.73
N ASN A 447 -26.43 -11.89 -18.39
CA ASN A 447 -25.12 -12.34 -18.89
C ASN A 447 -24.04 -12.48 -17.80
N VAL A 448 -24.20 -11.79 -16.68
CA VAL A 448 -23.29 -11.86 -15.52
C VAL A 448 -24.12 -12.21 -14.29
N ILE A 449 -23.68 -13.21 -13.54
CA ILE A 449 -24.37 -13.70 -12.35
C ILE A 449 -23.41 -13.73 -11.16
N ILE A 450 -23.87 -13.19 -10.03
CA ILE A 450 -23.15 -13.22 -8.76
C ILE A 450 -23.64 -14.43 -7.96
N LEU A 451 -22.73 -15.37 -7.72
CA LEU A 451 -22.91 -16.46 -6.76
C LEU A 451 -22.49 -15.95 -5.39
N ASP A 452 -23.44 -15.44 -4.61
CA ASP A 452 -23.21 -14.83 -3.30
C ASP A 452 -23.21 -15.88 -2.19
N ALA A 453 -22.04 -16.20 -1.64
CA ALA A 453 -21.89 -17.25 -0.63
C ALA A 453 -20.83 -16.88 0.43
N ALA A 454 -21.22 -16.87 1.71
CA ALA A 454 -20.28 -16.64 2.81
C ALA A 454 -19.21 -17.76 2.90
N VAL A 455 -19.61 -19.00 2.59
CA VAL A 455 -18.78 -20.21 2.67
C VAL A 455 -18.16 -20.62 1.33
N LEU A 456 -18.12 -19.73 0.34
CA LEU A 456 -17.69 -20.05 -1.03
C LEU A 456 -16.35 -20.79 -1.11
N LEU A 457 -15.38 -20.37 -0.29
CA LEU A 457 -14.02 -20.91 -0.28
C LEU A 457 -13.95 -22.19 0.55
N GLU A 458 -14.55 -22.16 1.75
CA GLU A 458 -14.64 -23.30 2.67
C GLU A 458 -15.35 -24.50 2.01
N ALA A 459 -16.40 -24.24 1.23
CA ALA A 459 -17.17 -25.25 0.49
C ALA A 459 -16.55 -25.62 -0.87
N LYS A 460 -15.40 -25.03 -1.24
CA LYS A 460 -14.70 -25.26 -2.52
C LYS A 460 -15.58 -25.00 -3.76
N TRP A 461 -16.53 -24.09 -3.66
CA TRP A 461 -17.43 -23.72 -4.77
C TRP A 461 -16.76 -22.77 -5.78
N THR A 462 -15.49 -22.43 -5.60
CA THR A 462 -14.71 -21.63 -6.55
C THR A 462 -14.71 -22.22 -7.96
N VAL A 463 -14.83 -23.55 -8.09
CA VAL A 463 -14.94 -24.25 -9.37
C VAL A 463 -16.21 -23.88 -10.16
N ALA A 464 -17.23 -23.33 -9.51
CA ALA A 464 -18.45 -22.86 -10.18
C ALA A 464 -18.31 -21.44 -10.75
N ALA A 465 -17.26 -20.69 -10.37
CA ALA A 465 -17.07 -19.30 -10.75
C ALA A 465 -15.97 -19.11 -11.81
N ASN A 466 -16.10 -18.05 -12.61
CA ASN A 466 -15.04 -17.52 -13.47
C ASN A 466 -14.07 -16.66 -12.67
N GLU A 467 -14.58 -15.91 -11.68
CA GLU A 467 -13.79 -15.05 -10.80
C GLU A 467 -14.32 -15.07 -9.38
N ILE A 468 -13.41 -14.87 -8.42
CA ILE A 468 -13.75 -14.71 -7.02
C ILE A 468 -13.59 -13.24 -6.63
N TRP A 469 -14.68 -12.62 -6.19
CA TRP A 469 -14.68 -11.27 -5.63
C TRP A 469 -14.79 -11.37 -4.12
N ILE A 470 -13.91 -10.69 -3.39
CA ILE A 470 -13.85 -10.76 -1.94
C ILE A 470 -14.16 -9.41 -1.32
N ALA A 471 -15.12 -9.38 -0.39
CA ALA A 471 -15.40 -8.26 0.48
C ALA A 471 -14.53 -8.34 1.75
N SER A 472 -13.75 -7.30 2.03
CA SER A 472 -12.84 -7.23 3.17
C SER A 472 -12.99 -5.96 3.99
N ILE A 473 -12.80 -6.07 5.30
CA ILE A 473 -12.69 -4.98 6.28
C ILE A 473 -11.74 -5.40 7.41
N PRO A 474 -11.16 -4.46 8.17
CA PRO A 474 -10.39 -4.78 9.38
C PRO A 474 -11.20 -5.61 10.38
N GLN A 475 -10.52 -6.49 11.11
CA GLN A 475 -11.16 -7.35 12.13
C GLN A 475 -11.89 -6.53 13.20
N LYS A 476 -11.29 -5.43 13.67
CA LYS A 476 -11.91 -4.52 14.65
C LYS A 476 -13.24 -3.96 14.16
N GLU A 477 -13.32 -3.60 12.87
CA GLU A 477 -14.56 -3.11 12.27
C GLU A 477 -15.59 -4.22 12.08
N ALA A 478 -15.15 -5.42 11.68
CA ALA A 478 -16.03 -6.60 11.60
C ALA A 478 -16.67 -6.91 12.96
N ILE A 479 -15.87 -6.94 14.02
CA ILE A 479 -16.36 -7.14 15.40
C ILE A 479 -17.37 -6.05 15.78
N ARG A 480 -17.04 -4.77 15.53
CA ARG A 480 -17.95 -3.65 15.82
C ARG A 480 -19.31 -3.82 15.12
N ARG A 481 -19.31 -4.07 13.81
CA ARG A 481 -20.53 -4.26 13.01
C ARG A 481 -21.36 -5.45 13.48
N VAL A 482 -20.71 -6.55 13.85
CA VAL A 482 -21.38 -7.76 14.34
C VAL A 482 -22.02 -7.51 15.70
N MET A 483 -21.32 -6.84 16.62
CA MET A 483 -21.88 -6.46 17.92
C MET A 483 -23.12 -5.57 17.76
N GLU A 484 -23.04 -4.56 16.88
CA GLU A 484 -24.14 -3.61 16.64
C GLU A 484 -25.35 -4.27 15.97
N ARG A 485 -25.11 -5.12 14.97
CA ARG A 485 -26.17 -5.78 14.19
C ARG A 485 -26.84 -6.93 14.95
N ASP A 486 -26.06 -7.75 15.64
CA ASP A 486 -26.55 -8.98 16.27
C ASP A 486 -26.81 -8.82 17.78
N HIS A 487 -26.48 -7.65 18.36
CA HIS A 487 -26.59 -7.35 19.80
C HIS A 487 -25.88 -8.36 20.71
N ILE A 488 -24.64 -8.72 20.35
CA ILE A 488 -23.81 -9.70 21.07
C ILE A 488 -22.55 -9.08 21.67
N SER A 489 -21.92 -9.80 22.61
CA SER A 489 -20.67 -9.36 23.24
C SER A 489 -19.48 -9.39 22.27
N SER A 490 -18.43 -8.64 22.60
CA SER A 490 -17.18 -8.63 21.82
C SER A 490 -16.55 -10.02 21.72
N ASP A 491 -16.58 -10.81 22.81
CA ASP A 491 -16.01 -12.15 22.82
C ASP A 491 -16.80 -13.14 21.96
N GLU A 492 -18.13 -13.00 21.94
CA GLU A 492 -18.97 -13.77 21.01
C GLU A 492 -18.69 -13.38 19.55
N ALA A 493 -18.58 -12.08 19.26
CA ALA A 493 -18.27 -11.60 17.92
C ALA A 493 -16.88 -12.09 17.44
N LYS A 494 -15.85 -12.06 18.31
CA LYS A 494 -14.53 -12.61 18.03
C LYS A 494 -14.56 -14.12 17.78
N ARG A 495 -15.32 -14.88 18.57
CA ARG A 495 -15.48 -16.33 18.35
C ARG A 495 -16.07 -16.62 16.97
N ARG A 496 -17.09 -15.87 16.55
CA ARG A 496 -17.69 -16.00 15.22
C ARG A 496 -16.72 -15.63 14.10
N LEU A 497 -15.95 -14.55 14.28
CA LEU A 497 -14.94 -14.12 13.32
C LEU A 497 -13.85 -15.20 13.15
N ASN A 498 -13.32 -15.72 14.26
CA ASN A 498 -12.23 -16.71 14.27
C ASN A 498 -12.64 -18.11 13.81
N ALA A 499 -13.95 -18.41 13.81
CA ALA A 499 -14.47 -19.67 13.27
C ALA A 499 -14.49 -19.70 11.73
N GLN A 500 -14.26 -18.56 11.08
CA GLN A 500 -14.20 -18.42 9.63
C GLN A 500 -12.75 -18.30 9.18
N MET A 501 -12.49 -18.55 7.89
CA MET A 501 -11.22 -18.19 7.27
C MET A 501 -10.88 -16.72 7.55
N SER A 502 -9.60 -16.37 7.72
CA SER A 502 -9.16 -14.98 7.91
C SER A 502 -9.07 -14.22 6.58
N ASN A 503 -8.95 -12.89 6.63
CA ASN A 503 -8.72 -12.10 5.39
C ASN A 503 -7.42 -12.51 4.67
N GLN A 504 -6.37 -12.84 5.45
CA GLN A 504 -5.08 -13.28 4.90
C GLN A 504 -5.20 -14.62 4.17
N GLU A 505 -5.97 -15.56 4.70
CA GLU A 505 -6.22 -16.85 4.04
C GLU A 505 -7.15 -16.74 2.82
N ARG A 506 -8.08 -15.76 2.84
CA ARG A 506 -8.99 -15.50 1.70
C ARG A 506 -8.29 -14.80 0.53
N PHE A 507 -7.40 -13.85 0.81
CA PHE A 507 -6.80 -12.98 -0.20
C PHE A 507 -6.15 -13.71 -1.39
N PRO A 508 -5.41 -14.83 -1.21
CA PRO A 508 -4.88 -15.62 -2.31
C PRO A 508 -5.93 -16.10 -3.32
N TYR A 509 -7.21 -16.17 -2.93
CA TYR A 509 -8.33 -16.53 -3.81
C TYR A 509 -8.94 -15.34 -4.56
N ALA A 510 -8.70 -14.08 -4.17
CA ALA A 510 -9.34 -12.90 -4.75
C ALA A 510 -8.87 -12.57 -6.17
N ASN A 511 -9.74 -12.71 -7.17
CA ASN A 511 -9.53 -12.08 -8.48
C ASN A 511 -9.73 -10.57 -8.40
N VAL A 512 -10.71 -10.15 -7.60
CA VAL A 512 -10.98 -8.74 -7.28
C VAL A 512 -11.21 -8.61 -5.78
N LEU A 513 -10.60 -7.59 -5.17
CA LEU A 513 -10.82 -7.25 -3.77
C LEU A 513 -11.66 -5.97 -3.68
N LEU A 514 -12.65 -5.97 -2.79
CA LEU A 514 -13.52 -4.83 -2.50
C LEU A 514 -13.52 -4.58 -0.99
N CYS A 515 -13.59 -3.31 -0.60
CA CYS A 515 -13.57 -2.93 0.81
C CYS A 515 -14.69 -1.95 1.15
N THR A 516 -15.49 -2.33 2.16
CA THR A 516 -16.63 -1.53 2.62
C THR A 516 -16.32 -0.72 3.88
N TYR A 517 -15.03 -0.49 4.19
CA TYR A 517 -14.59 0.20 5.39
C TYR A 517 -14.97 1.69 5.41
N TRP A 518 -14.80 2.37 4.27
CA TRP A 518 -15.10 3.80 4.13
C TRP A 518 -16.59 4.06 3.88
N ALA A 519 -16.92 5.34 3.66
CA ALA A 519 -18.28 5.79 3.33
C ALA A 519 -18.89 5.01 2.15
N GLU A 520 -20.22 4.95 2.13
CA GLU A 520 -20.96 4.20 1.11
C GLU A 520 -20.66 4.64 -0.32
N SER A 521 -20.42 5.94 -0.53
CA SER A 521 -20.02 6.52 -1.82
C SER A 521 -18.70 5.93 -2.34
N VAL A 522 -17.74 5.67 -1.44
CA VAL A 522 -16.45 5.03 -1.79
C VAL A 522 -16.66 3.59 -2.22
N THR A 523 -17.55 2.86 -1.53
CA THR A 523 -17.92 1.49 -1.94
C THR A 523 -18.63 1.49 -3.30
N GLN A 524 -19.50 2.47 -3.56
CA GLN A 524 -20.18 2.60 -4.84
C GLN A 524 -19.18 2.78 -6.00
N LYS A 525 -18.23 3.72 -5.87
CA LYS A 525 -17.18 3.95 -6.87
C LYS A 525 -16.34 2.68 -7.13
N GLN A 526 -15.97 1.94 -6.08
CA GLN A 526 -15.25 0.67 -6.23
C GLN A 526 -16.05 -0.36 -7.05
N VAL A 527 -17.34 -0.53 -6.74
CA VAL A 527 -18.21 -1.49 -7.42
C VAL A 527 -18.40 -1.11 -8.89
N GLU A 528 -18.67 0.17 -9.18
CA GLU A 528 -18.81 0.68 -10.55
C GLU A 528 -17.52 0.50 -11.36
N HIS A 529 -16.36 0.80 -10.76
CA HIS A 529 -15.07 0.61 -11.41
C HIS A 529 -14.78 -0.87 -11.70
N ALA A 530 -15.00 -1.76 -10.73
CA ALA A 530 -14.81 -3.20 -10.91
C ALA A 530 -15.74 -3.77 -11.99
N TRP A 531 -16.99 -3.30 -12.01
CA TRP A 531 -17.99 -3.67 -13.01
C TRP A 531 -17.61 -3.18 -14.41
N HIS A 532 -17.15 -1.94 -14.54
CA HIS A 532 -16.68 -1.41 -15.83
C HIS A 532 -15.50 -2.19 -16.39
N LEU A 533 -14.51 -2.49 -15.55
CA LEU A 533 -13.37 -3.33 -15.93
C LEU A 533 -13.81 -4.75 -16.27
N LEU A 534 -14.87 -5.27 -15.65
CA LEU A 534 -15.49 -6.55 -16.00
C LEU A 534 -16.10 -6.53 -17.38
N LEU A 535 -16.95 -5.56 -17.66
CA LEU A 535 -17.58 -5.47 -18.97
C LEU A 535 -16.54 -5.32 -20.08
N LYS A 536 -15.48 -4.53 -19.86
CA LYS A 536 -14.37 -4.45 -20.81
C LYS A 536 -13.73 -5.81 -21.07
N ARG A 537 -13.37 -6.58 -20.04
CA ARG A 537 -12.68 -7.87 -20.25
C ARG A 537 -13.59 -8.96 -20.85
N ILE A 538 -14.90 -8.94 -20.61
CA ILE A 538 -15.80 -9.98 -21.14
C ILE A 538 -16.47 -9.62 -22.48
N ASN A 539 -16.46 -8.34 -22.88
CA ASN A 539 -17.07 -7.88 -24.15
C ASN A 539 -16.07 -7.74 -25.31
N VAL A 540 -14.76 -7.83 -25.06
CA VAL A 540 -13.71 -7.68 -26.11
C VAL A 540 -13.70 -8.81 -27.14
N SER A 541 -14.48 -9.87 -26.94
CA SER A 541 -14.62 -11.00 -27.87
C SER A 541 -15.75 -10.82 -28.91
N SER A 542 -16.17 -9.58 -29.20
CA SER A 542 -17.29 -9.27 -30.11
C SER A 542 -16.90 -8.38 -31.31
N VAL A 543 -15.61 -8.26 -31.64
CA VAL A 543 -15.13 -7.48 -32.80
C VAL A 543 -14.33 -8.36 -33.74
#